data_AF-A0A928J254-F1
#
_entry.id   AF-A0A928J254-F1
#
_cell.length_a   1.000
_cell.length_b   1.000
_cell.length_c   1.000
_cell.angle_alpha   90.00
_cell.angle_beta   90.00
_cell.angle_gamma   90.00
#
_symmetry.space_group_name_H-M   'P 1'
#
loop_
_entity.id
_entity.type
_entity.pdbx_description
1 polymer ?
#
loop_
_entity_poly.entity_id
_entity_poly.type
_entity_poly.pdbx_seq_one_letter_code
_entity_poly.pdbx_strand_id
1 'polypeptide(L)'
;PADTDVFCYGLRDQIGILSDGTVVPCCLDADGHLALGNLFSTPLQDILASPRAKAIYDGFTNHRAVEPLCRGCGYAKRFEKG
;
A
#
# COMPACT_ATOMS: atom_id res chain seq x y z
N PRO A 1 -12.17 -2.07 18.84
CA PRO A 1 -12.52 -3.16 17.89
C PRO A 1 -11.26 -3.95 17.54
N ALA A 2 -11.27 -5.27 17.75
CA ALA A 2 -10.17 -6.13 17.32
C ALA A 2 -9.90 -5.90 15.82
N ASP A 3 -8.61 -5.80 15.45
CA ASP A 3 -8.14 -5.55 14.08
C ASP A 3 -9.00 -6.35 13.08
N THR A 4 -9.67 -5.64 12.18
CA THR A 4 -10.39 -6.29 11.07
C THR A 4 -9.36 -7.04 10.23
N ASP A 5 -9.63 -8.32 9.95
CA ASP A 5 -8.83 -9.14 9.02
C ASP A 5 -8.95 -8.51 7.63
N VAL A 6 -7.93 -7.76 7.22
CA VAL A 6 -7.89 -7.04 5.95
C VAL A 6 -6.76 -7.56 5.09
N PHE A 7 -7.13 -8.22 4.00
CA PHE A 7 -6.22 -8.63 2.95
C PHE A 7 -6.26 -7.65 1.76
N CYS A 8 -5.10 -7.33 1.19
CA CYS A 8 -4.98 -6.50 -0.01
C CYS A 8 -3.66 -6.81 -0.73
N TYR A 9 -3.66 -6.71 -2.06
CA TYR A 9 -2.47 -6.95 -2.89
C TYR A 9 -1.51 -5.76 -3.02
N GLY A 10 -1.87 -4.58 -2.50
CA GLY A 10 -1.03 -3.38 -2.55
C GLY A 10 0.33 -3.59 -1.88
N LEU A 11 1.41 -3.22 -2.55
CA LEU A 11 2.83 -3.54 -2.29
C LEU A 11 3.21 -5.01 -2.15
N ARG A 12 2.26 -5.94 -2.06
CA ARG A 12 2.55 -7.38 -2.10
C ARG A 12 2.86 -7.82 -3.53
N ASP A 13 1.86 -7.67 -4.39
CA ASP A 13 1.88 -8.11 -5.79
C ASP A 13 1.63 -6.94 -6.75
N GLN A 14 1.31 -5.76 -6.22
CA GLN A 14 0.92 -4.58 -6.99
C GLN A 14 1.66 -3.35 -6.46
N ILE A 15 2.03 -2.43 -7.36
CA ILE A 15 2.57 -1.12 -7.02
C ILE A 15 2.03 -0.10 -8.02
N GLY A 16 1.82 1.13 -7.58
CA GLY A 16 1.48 2.25 -8.46
C GLY A 16 2.67 3.22 -8.59
N ILE A 17 2.85 3.76 -9.79
CA ILE A 17 3.79 4.84 -10.05
C ILE A 17 2.99 5.93 -10.78
N LEU A 18 2.91 7.11 -10.17
CA LEU A 18 2.23 8.27 -10.75
C LEU A 18 3.10 8.90 -11.84
N SER A 19 2.49 9.72 -12.70
CA SER A 19 3.18 10.34 -13.86
C SER A 19 4.35 11.26 -13.47
N ASP A 20 4.35 11.77 -12.24
CA ASP A 20 5.43 12.58 -11.67
C ASP A 20 6.55 11.76 -11.01
N GLY A 21 6.49 10.42 -11.13
CA GLY A 21 7.47 9.50 -10.55
C GLY A 21 7.19 9.09 -9.11
N THR A 22 6.13 9.62 -8.47
CA THR A 22 5.75 9.25 -7.10
C THR A 22 5.32 7.79 -7.05
N VAL A 23 5.95 7.04 -6.14
CA VAL A 23 5.63 5.63 -5.89
C VAL A 23 4.57 5.54 -4.79
N VAL A 24 3.49 4.82 -5.09
CA VAL A 24 2.35 4.59 -4.19
C VAL A 24 2.08 3.09 -4.05
N PRO A 25 1.44 2.64 -2.96
CA PRO A 25 1.26 1.21 -2.70
C PRO A 25 0.27 0.52 -3.66
N CYS A 26 -0.63 1.25 -4.30
CA CYS A 26 -1.57 0.72 -5.29
C CYS A 26 -2.05 1.81 -6.25
N CYS A 27 -2.56 1.42 -7.42
CA CYS A 27 -3.05 2.35 -8.45
C CYS A 27 -4.31 3.14 -8.04
N LEU A 28 -5.00 2.75 -6.97
CA LEU A 28 -6.18 3.46 -6.47
C LEU A 28 -5.82 4.75 -5.72
N ASP A 29 -4.56 4.92 -5.33
CA ASP A 29 -4.06 6.15 -4.71
C ASP A 29 -3.58 7.16 -5.77
N ALA A 30 -4.50 7.55 -6.66
CA ALA A 30 -4.19 8.44 -7.79
C ALA A 30 -3.75 9.86 -7.35
N ASP A 31 -4.18 10.30 -6.16
CA ASP A 31 -3.82 11.58 -5.57
C ASP A 31 -2.48 11.54 -4.79
N GLY A 32 -1.87 10.36 -4.65
CA GLY A 32 -0.57 10.20 -4.01
C GLY A 32 -0.56 10.38 -2.48
N HIS A 33 -1.68 10.13 -1.80
CA HIS A 33 -1.78 10.29 -0.34
C HIS A 33 -0.85 9.33 0.43
N LEU A 34 -0.53 8.17 -0.15
CA LEU A 34 0.35 7.15 0.40
C LEU A 34 1.70 7.14 -0.32
N ALA A 35 2.23 8.31 -0.68
CA ALA A 35 3.56 8.44 -1.27
C ALA A 35 4.65 7.74 -0.41
N LEU A 36 5.46 6.92 -1.08
CA LEU A 36 6.55 6.13 -0.49
C LEU A 36 7.93 6.69 -0.86
N GLY A 37 8.00 7.45 -1.96
CA GLY A 37 9.21 8.03 -2.53
C GLY A 37 8.97 8.45 -3.98
N ASN A 38 10.02 8.93 -4.65
CA ASN A 38 9.95 9.31 -6.06
C ASN A 38 11.09 8.65 -6.87
N LEU A 39 10.76 8.01 -7.99
CA LEU A 39 11.72 7.26 -8.81
C LEU A 39 12.76 8.13 -9.51
N PHE A 40 12.48 9.41 -9.70
CA PHE A 40 13.45 10.33 -10.30
C PHE A 40 14.57 10.70 -9.33
N SER A 41 14.35 10.54 -8.01
CA SER A 41 15.34 10.87 -6.98
C SER A 41 15.93 9.64 -6.27
N THR A 42 15.17 8.56 -6.14
CA THR A 42 15.51 7.42 -5.28
C THR A 42 15.30 6.11 -6.03
N PRO A 43 16.28 5.18 -6.04
CA PRO A 43 16.09 3.86 -6.62
C PRO A 43 14.89 3.14 -6.04
N LEU A 44 14.11 2.46 -6.90
CA LEU A 44 12.89 1.76 -6.48
C LEU A 44 13.14 0.79 -5.31
N GLN A 45 14.25 0.06 -5.34
CA GLN A 45 14.62 -0.88 -4.28
C GLN A 45 14.75 -0.20 -2.91
N ASP A 46 15.24 1.04 -2.86
CA ASP A 46 15.46 1.77 -1.60
C ASP A 46 14.12 2.32 -1.09
N ILE A 47 13.25 2.75 -2.00
CA ILE A 47 11.85 3.14 -1.69
C ILE A 47 11.10 1.95 -1.09
N LEU A 48 11.20 0.77 -1.71
CA LEU A 48 10.56 -0.46 -1.23
C LEU A 48 11.18 -1.00 0.06
N ALA A 49 12.46 -0.71 0.31
CA ALA A 49 13.13 -1.05 1.55
C ALA A 49 12.76 -0.11 2.72
N SER A 50 12.05 0.99 2.46
CA SER A 50 11.69 1.99 3.47
C SER A 50 10.81 1.38 4.58
N PRO A 51 10.88 1.92 5.81
CA PRO A 51 10.06 1.42 6.92
C PRO A 51 8.56 1.41 6.62
N ARG A 52 8.06 2.44 5.94
CA ARG A 52 6.63 2.55 5.58
C ARG A 52 6.21 1.49 4.56
N ALA A 53 6.99 1.29 3.49
CA ALA A 53 6.71 0.29 2.47
C ALA A 53 6.71 -1.14 3.07
N LYS A 54 7.71 -1.45 3.91
CA LYS A 54 7.77 -2.72 4.64
C LYS A 54 6.59 -2.92 5.57
N ALA A 55 6.20 -1.89 6.34
CA ALA A 55 5.06 -1.98 7.24
C ALA A 55 3.74 -2.27 6.50
N ILE A 56 3.55 -1.73 5.29
CA ILE A 56 2.38 -2.02 4.45
C ILE A 56 2.43 -3.46 3.94
N TYR A 57 3.57 -3.89 3.39
CA TYR A 57 3.77 -5.26 2.91
C TYR A 57 3.54 -6.29 4.03
N ASP A 58 4.18 -6.10 5.18
CA ASP A 58 4.06 -6.97 6.35
C ASP A 58 2.64 -6.91 6.92
N GLY A 59 2.03 -5.72 6.95
CA GLY A 59 0.65 -5.51 7.36
C GLY A 59 -0.30 -6.41 6.56
N PHE A 60 -0.33 -6.25 5.24
CA PHE A 60 -1.22 -7.07 4.41
C PHE A 60 -0.83 -8.56 4.38
N THR A 61 0.44 -8.91 4.62
CA THR A 61 0.86 -10.32 4.86
C THR A 61 0.23 -10.91 6.10
N ASN A 62 0.12 -10.10 7.15
CA ASN A 62 -0.49 -10.49 8.41
C ASN A 62 -1.96 -10.05 8.48
N HIS A 63 -2.61 -9.89 7.31
CA HIS A 63 -4.04 -9.61 7.24
C HIS A 63 -4.45 -8.33 8.00
N ARG A 64 -3.61 -7.29 7.91
CA ARG A 64 -3.79 -6.03 8.63
C ARG A 64 -3.54 -4.80 7.75
N ALA A 65 -4.52 -3.91 7.68
CA ALA A 65 -4.36 -2.60 7.04
C ALA A 65 -3.72 -1.57 7.99
N VAL A 66 -2.41 -1.35 7.84
CA VAL A 66 -1.67 -0.37 8.66
C VAL A 66 -2.02 1.07 8.32
N GLU A 67 -2.26 1.38 7.05
CA GLU A 67 -2.62 2.72 6.56
C GLU A 67 -4.13 3.00 6.72
N PRO A 68 -4.54 4.17 7.23
CA PRO A 68 -5.95 4.53 7.41
C PRO A 68 -6.79 4.44 6.12
N LEU A 69 -6.23 4.88 4.99
CA LEU A 69 -6.90 4.82 3.67
C LEU A 69 -7.24 3.39 3.26
N CYS A 70 -6.43 2.42 3.65
CA CYS A 70 -6.63 1.03 3.28
C CYS A 70 -7.72 0.34 4.12
N ARG A 71 -7.97 0.77 5.37
CA ARG A 71 -8.95 0.15 6.27
C ARG A 71 -10.40 0.25 5.77
N GLY A 72 -10.71 1.28 4.99
CA GLY A 72 -12.04 1.49 4.40
C GLY A 72 -12.12 1.21 2.90
N CYS A 73 -10.99 0.82 2.27
CA CYS A 73 -10.88 0.72 0.82
C CYS A 73 -11.82 -0.34 0.23
N GLY A 74 -12.66 0.08 -0.73
CA GLY A 74 -13.63 -0.82 -1.37
C GLY A 74 -13.00 -2.00 -2.13
N TYR A 75 -11.74 -1.88 -2.57
CA TYR A 75 -11.01 -2.99 -3.17
C TYR A 75 -10.70 -4.10 -2.15
N ALA A 76 -10.21 -3.73 -0.97
CA ALA A 76 -9.85 -4.68 0.08
C ALA A 76 -11.09 -5.43 0.62
N LYS A 77 -12.25 -4.76 0.69
CA LYS A 77 -13.53 -5.35 1.09
C LYS A 77 -13.97 -6.55 0.24
N ARG A 78 -13.47 -6.69 -0.99
CA ARG A 78 -13.77 -7.83 -1.88
C ARG A 78 -13.22 -9.15 -1.34
N PHE A 79 -12.30 -9.10 -0.37
CA PHE A 79 -11.65 -10.26 0.25
C PHE A 79 -12.18 -10.56 1.66
N GLU A 80 -13.06 -9.72 2.21
CA GLU A 80 -13.70 -9.98 3.50
C GLU A 80 -14.59 -11.23 3.39
N LYS A 81 -14.51 -12.12 4.38
CA LYS A 81 -15.44 -13.26 4.48
C LYS A 81 -16.77 -12.76 5.05
N GLY A 82 -17.87 -13.07 4.36
CA GLY A 82 -19.23 -12.80 4.83
C GLY A 82 -19.64 -13.69 6.01
#